data_AF-A0AAQ4F3Y8-F1
#
_entry.id   AF-A0AAQ4F3Y8-F1
#
_cell.length_a   1.000
_cell.length_b   1.000
_cell.length_c   1.000
_cell.angle_alpha   90.00
_cell.angle_beta   90.00
_cell.angle_gamma   90.00
#
_symmetry.space_group_name_H-M   'P 1'
#
loop_
_entity.id
_entity.type
_entity.pdbx_description
1 polymer ?
#
loop_
_entity_poly.entity_id
_entity_poly.type
_entity_poly.pdbx_seq_one_letter_code
_entity_poly.pdbx_strand_id
1 'polypeptide(L)'
;PRGPVLILVNFQMTGKMDACRFVAVTSTNAAKLFNIYPKKGRIQAGSDADIVIWDPKKLTTISKNSHCSTVDFNIFEGMHVRGGPQYVLSGGHVVLDNGQLKVSQGSGRFVGLPPFSPHTFSALFERERASDRLKVDRDGYEGPVGDMLNGGDASTPFKNQMTPIRAHDSPHSPAEFHTHGPTRSGGRNLQDSSFNLSGAQFDDGQGTRVGIRIHNPPGGRSSGIW
;
A
#
# COMPACT_ATOMS: atom_id res chain seq x y z
N PRO A 1 -5.78 -52.58 4.42
CA PRO A 1 -4.87 -51.57 3.83
C PRO A 1 -5.57 -50.21 3.70
N ARG A 2 -5.49 -49.38 4.76
CA ARG A 2 -6.13 -48.06 4.81
C ARG A 2 -5.23 -47.07 4.06
N GLY A 3 -5.70 -46.62 2.90
CA GLY A 3 -5.02 -45.64 2.07
C GLY A 3 -4.87 -44.28 2.77
N PRO A 4 -3.97 -43.42 2.25
CA PRO A 4 -3.66 -42.11 2.84
C PRO A 4 -4.90 -41.23 2.91
N VAL A 5 -5.20 -40.69 4.09
CA VAL A 5 -6.30 -39.73 4.30
C VAL A 5 -5.90 -38.41 3.67
N LEU A 6 -6.45 -38.19 2.48
CA LEU A 6 -6.36 -36.97 1.70
C LEU A 6 -7.20 -35.88 2.38
N ILE A 7 -6.59 -34.95 3.12
CA ILE A 7 -7.31 -33.79 3.66
C ILE A 7 -7.39 -32.74 2.56
N LEU A 8 -8.38 -32.90 1.67
CA LEU A 8 -8.94 -31.79 0.92
C LEU A 8 -9.86 -31.01 1.86
N VAL A 9 -9.60 -29.72 2.02
CA VAL A 9 -10.67 -28.80 2.40
C VAL A 9 -11.65 -28.79 1.22
N ASN A 10 -12.69 -29.62 1.22
CA ASN A 10 -13.76 -29.51 0.23
C ASN A 10 -14.64 -28.30 0.60
N PHE A 11 -14.07 -27.09 0.55
CA PHE A 11 -14.77 -25.86 0.87
C PHE A 11 -15.64 -25.46 -0.32
N GLN A 12 -16.97 -25.61 -0.19
CA GLN A 12 -17.90 -25.04 -1.15
C GLN A 12 -19.05 -24.41 -0.38
N MET A 13 -18.93 -23.10 -0.11
CA MET A 13 -19.95 -22.40 0.66
C MET A 13 -20.65 -21.27 -0.10
N THR A 14 -20.06 -20.74 -1.17
CA THR A 14 -20.74 -19.73 -2.02
C THR A 14 -20.28 -19.73 -3.49
N GLY A 15 -19.37 -20.61 -3.89
CA GLY A 15 -18.79 -20.62 -5.25
C GLY A 15 -17.85 -19.44 -5.57
N LYS A 16 -17.65 -18.49 -4.64
CA LYS A 16 -16.81 -17.30 -4.84
C LYS A 16 -15.31 -17.59 -4.86
N MET A 17 -14.88 -18.68 -4.22
CA MET A 17 -13.48 -19.10 -4.16
C MET A 17 -13.40 -20.62 -4.08
N ASP A 18 -12.31 -21.17 -4.61
CA ASP A 18 -11.97 -22.59 -4.49
C ASP A 18 -11.28 -22.90 -3.16
N ALA A 19 -11.16 -24.19 -2.87
CA ALA A 19 -10.50 -24.71 -1.67
C ALA A 19 -9.05 -24.23 -1.52
N CYS A 20 -8.27 -24.24 -2.59
CA CYS A 20 -6.87 -23.85 -2.55
C CYS A 20 -6.75 -22.34 -2.25
N ARG A 21 -7.66 -21.52 -2.80
CA ARG A 21 -7.71 -20.09 -2.46
C ARG A 21 -8.13 -19.85 -1.01
N PHE A 22 -9.08 -20.62 -0.48
CA PHE A 22 -9.43 -20.56 0.94
C PHE A 22 -8.22 -20.85 1.84
N VAL A 23 -7.45 -21.91 1.55
CA VAL A 23 -6.21 -22.21 2.26
C VAL A 23 -5.19 -21.08 2.11
N ALA A 24 -5.09 -20.51 0.90
CA ALA A 24 -4.15 -19.43 0.65
C ALA A 24 -4.42 -18.19 1.51
N VAL A 25 -5.67 -17.75 1.61
CA VAL A 25 -6.05 -16.54 2.37
C VAL A 25 -6.08 -16.75 3.88
N THR A 26 -6.31 -17.97 4.35
CA THR A 26 -6.38 -18.28 5.79
C THR A 26 -5.04 -18.65 6.41
N SER A 27 -4.09 -19.18 5.64
CA SER A 27 -2.83 -19.70 6.19
C SER A 27 -1.60 -19.40 5.33
N THR A 28 -1.58 -19.82 4.06
CA THR A 28 -0.38 -19.76 3.21
C THR A 28 0.16 -18.33 3.05
N ASN A 29 -0.72 -17.36 2.79
CA ASN A 29 -0.31 -15.98 2.55
C ASN A 29 0.23 -15.33 3.83
N ALA A 30 -0.39 -15.62 4.98
CA ALA A 30 0.13 -15.18 6.27
C ALA A 30 1.53 -15.77 6.54
N ALA A 31 1.72 -17.07 6.31
CA ALA A 31 3.02 -17.71 6.48
C ALA A 31 4.11 -17.12 5.55
N LYS A 32 3.75 -16.80 4.30
CA LYS A 32 4.66 -16.12 3.36
C LYS A 32 5.01 -14.71 3.81
N LEU A 33 4.01 -13.93 4.25
CA LEU A 33 4.21 -12.56 4.73
C LEU A 33 5.11 -12.51 5.96
N PHE A 34 4.87 -13.41 6.92
CA PHE A 34 5.64 -13.51 8.16
C PHE A 34 6.94 -14.33 8.03
N ASN A 35 7.35 -14.68 6.81
CA ASN A 35 8.60 -15.38 6.52
C ASN A 35 8.79 -16.74 7.24
N ILE A 36 7.70 -17.48 7.40
CA ILE A 36 7.67 -18.82 8.04
C ILE A 36 7.14 -19.90 7.09
N TYR A 37 7.09 -19.60 5.80
CA TYR A 37 6.76 -20.55 4.74
C TYR A 37 8.03 -21.28 4.26
N PRO A 38 8.00 -22.61 4.04
CA PRO A 38 6.86 -23.52 4.12
C PRO A 38 6.70 -24.21 5.48
N LYS A 39 7.43 -23.80 6.52
CA LYS A 39 7.32 -24.39 7.88
C LYS A 39 5.87 -24.37 8.39
N LYS A 40 5.12 -23.29 8.14
CA LYS A 40 3.67 -23.19 8.35
C LYS A 40 2.95 -22.95 7.02
N GLY A 41 1.65 -23.24 6.98
CA GLY A 41 0.78 -22.89 5.84
C GLY A 41 0.98 -23.76 4.59
N ARG A 42 1.60 -24.94 4.72
CA ARG A 42 1.68 -25.96 3.66
C ARG A 42 1.72 -27.35 4.29
N ILE A 43 1.02 -28.30 3.67
CA ILE A 43 1.13 -29.72 3.99
C ILE A 43 2.23 -30.30 3.10
N GLN A 44 3.42 -30.50 3.66
CA GLN A 44 4.53 -31.19 3.01
C GLN A 44 5.48 -31.76 4.07
N ALA A 45 6.35 -32.70 3.67
CA ALA A 45 7.40 -33.19 4.55
C ALA A 45 8.30 -32.03 5.01
N GLY A 46 8.63 -32.02 6.31
CA GLY A 46 9.43 -30.96 6.94
C GLY A 46 8.65 -29.72 7.39
N SER A 47 7.35 -29.61 7.07
CA SER A 47 6.47 -28.59 7.66
C SER A 47 5.97 -29.02 9.04
N ASP A 48 5.62 -28.05 9.88
CA ASP A 48 5.02 -28.32 11.18
C ASP A 48 3.63 -28.96 11.00
N ALA A 49 3.31 -29.92 11.87
CA ALA A 49 2.04 -30.63 11.84
C ALA A 49 0.90 -29.83 12.49
N ASP A 50 0.64 -28.64 11.95
CA ASP A 50 -0.54 -27.81 12.24
C ASP A 50 -1.58 -28.06 11.16
N ILE A 51 -2.49 -29.00 11.44
CA ILE A 51 -3.38 -29.58 10.44
C ILE A 51 -4.82 -29.54 10.95
N VAL A 52 -5.75 -29.12 10.10
CA VAL A 52 -7.18 -29.15 10.40
C VAL A 52 -7.85 -30.17 9.50
N ILE A 53 -8.50 -31.17 10.10
CA ILE A 53 -9.43 -32.05 9.38
C ILE A 53 -10.77 -31.33 9.32
N TRP A 54 -11.18 -30.96 8.12
CA TRP A 54 -12.38 -30.16 7.88
C TRP A 54 -13.52 -31.03 7.36
N ASP A 55 -14.66 -31.01 8.04
CA ASP A 55 -15.89 -31.64 7.55
C ASP A 55 -16.74 -30.56 6.84
N PRO A 56 -16.86 -30.60 5.50
CA PRO A 56 -17.63 -29.61 4.74
C PRO A 56 -19.14 -29.77 4.84
N LYS A 57 -19.64 -30.88 5.41
CA LYS A 57 -21.08 -31.13 5.56
C LYS A 57 -21.61 -30.77 6.95
N LYS A 58 -20.71 -30.55 7.92
CA LYS A 58 -21.06 -30.13 9.27
C LYS A 58 -21.87 -28.84 9.25
N LEU A 59 -23.08 -28.87 9.77
CA LEU A 59 -23.92 -27.68 9.96
C LEU A 59 -23.83 -27.25 11.41
N THR A 60 -23.43 -26.01 11.64
CA THR A 60 -23.32 -25.42 12.99
C THR A 60 -24.03 -24.08 13.00
N THR A 61 -24.83 -23.81 14.02
CA THR A 61 -25.32 -22.45 14.29
C THR A 61 -24.35 -21.81 15.25
N ILE A 62 -23.80 -20.65 14.89
CA ILE A 62 -22.91 -19.92 15.79
C ILE A 62 -23.73 -19.35 16.93
N SER A 63 -23.33 -19.67 18.15
CA SER A 63 -23.94 -19.12 19.36
C SER A 63 -22.89 -18.86 20.44
N LYS A 64 -23.11 -17.82 21.25
CA LYS A 64 -22.31 -17.53 22.45
C LYS A 64 -22.20 -18.72 23.39
N ASN A 65 -23.28 -19.51 23.52
CA ASN A 65 -23.30 -20.64 24.46
C ASN A 65 -22.38 -21.78 24.00
N SER A 66 -22.00 -21.80 22.72
CA SER A 66 -21.23 -22.87 22.09
C SER A 66 -19.79 -22.47 21.75
N HIS A 67 -19.43 -21.19 21.84
CA HIS A 67 -18.08 -20.75 21.52
C HIS A 67 -17.10 -21.02 22.67
N CYS A 68 -15.81 -20.97 22.39
CA CYS A 68 -14.77 -21.09 23.42
C CYS A 68 -14.18 -19.72 23.82
N SER A 69 -14.87 -18.62 23.48
CA SER A 69 -14.45 -17.27 23.86
C SER A 69 -14.86 -16.97 25.31
N THR A 70 -14.09 -16.16 26.01
CA THR A 70 -14.44 -15.66 27.36
C THR A 70 -15.52 -14.57 27.30
N VAL A 71 -15.75 -13.99 26.13
CA VAL A 71 -16.69 -12.88 25.92
C VAL A 71 -18.13 -13.39 25.90
N ASP A 72 -19.04 -12.66 26.54
CA ASP A 72 -20.45 -13.04 26.75
C ASP A 72 -21.40 -12.70 25.59
N PHE A 73 -20.86 -12.35 24.42
CA PHE A 73 -21.61 -12.10 23.18
C PHE A 73 -20.85 -12.59 21.95
N ASN A 74 -21.57 -12.78 20.85
CA ASN A 74 -21.00 -13.14 19.55
C ASN A 74 -21.62 -12.26 18.46
N ILE A 75 -20.79 -11.59 17.66
CA ILE A 75 -21.26 -10.74 16.55
C ILE A 75 -21.93 -11.56 15.42
N PHE A 76 -21.73 -12.88 15.42
CA PHE A 76 -22.29 -13.83 14.47
C PHE A 76 -23.40 -14.70 15.07
N GLU A 77 -24.03 -14.26 16.17
CA GLU A 77 -25.10 -15.02 16.84
C GLU A 77 -26.21 -15.42 15.86
N GLY A 78 -26.62 -16.69 15.90
CA GLY A 78 -27.67 -17.23 15.04
C GLY A 78 -27.24 -17.50 13.59
N MET A 79 -26.00 -17.20 13.20
CA MET A 79 -25.54 -17.46 11.84
C MET A 79 -25.34 -18.96 11.60
N HIS A 80 -26.03 -19.50 10.58
CA HIS A 80 -25.84 -20.88 10.15
C HIS A 80 -24.60 -20.99 9.25
N VAL A 81 -23.66 -21.80 9.69
CA VAL A 81 -22.45 -22.13 8.92
C VAL A 81 -22.41 -23.59 8.53
N ARG A 82 -21.83 -23.83 7.35
CA ARG A 82 -21.62 -25.15 6.76
C ARG A 82 -20.12 -25.33 6.62
N GLY A 83 -19.63 -26.48 7.04
CA GLY A 83 -18.20 -26.68 7.14
C GLY A 83 -17.71 -26.31 8.53
N GLY A 84 -16.92 -27.21 9.13
CA GLY A 84 -16.25 -26.91 10.38
C GLY A 84 -15.10 -27.86 10.67
N PRO A 85 -14.24 -27.51 11.63
CA PRO A 85 -13.19 -28.41 12.07
C PRO A 85 -13.81 -29.61 12.76
N GLN A 86 -13.40 -30.80 12.32
CA GLN A 86 -13.66 -32.07 13.00
C GLN A 86 -12.51 -32.42 13.93
N TYR A 87 -11.28 -32.28 13.44
CA TYR A 87 -10.06 -32.42 14.22
C TYR A 87 -9.12 -31.24 13.97
N VAL A 88 -8.40 -30.83 15.01
CA VAL A 88 -7.31 -29.86 14.89
C VAL A 88 -6.08 -30.46 15.53
N LEU A 89 -5.00 -30.47 14.78
CA LEU A 89 -3.68 -30.87 15.22
C LEU A 89 -2.82 -29.61 15.32
N SER A 90 -2.06 -29.50 16.39
CA SER A 90 -1.08 -28.44 16.62
C SER A 90 0.23 -29.10 17.04
N GLY A 91 1.31 -28.83 16.32
CA GLY A 91 2.61 -29.43 16.58
C GLY A 91 2.62 -30.97 16.58
N GLY A 92 1.69 -31.61 15.84
CA GLY A 92 1.56 -33.07 15.78
C GLY A 92 0.67 -33.69 16.87
N HIS A 93 0.09 -32.89 17.77
CA HIS A 93 -0.83 -33.36 18.80
C HIS A 93 -2.27 -32.99 18.47
N VAL A 94 -3.22 -33.91 18.69
CA VAL A 94 -4.65 -33.64 18.53
C VAL A 94 -5.11 -32.74 19.67
N VAL A 95 -5.42 -31.48 19.36
CA VAL A 95 -5.89 -30.47 20.33
C VAL A 95 -7.40 -30.29 20.31
N LEU A 96 -8.06 -30.63 19.19
CA LEU A 96 -9.51 -30.65 19.09
C LEU A 96 -9.95 -31.98 18.50
N ASP A 97 -10.92 -32.62 19.14
CA ASP A 97 -11.50 -33.90 18.73
C ASP A 97 -13.02 -33.83 18.84
N ASN A 98 -13.70 -33.72 17.69
CA ASN A 98 -15.16 -33.67 17.59
C ASN A 98 -15.84 -32.68 18.56
N GLY A 99 -15.23 -31.49 18.73
CA GLY A 99 -15.73 -30.44 19.61
C GLY A 99 -15.19 -30.48 21.04
N GLN A 100 -14.47 -31.54 21.44
CA GLN A 100 -13.77 -31.59 22.71
C GLN A 100 -12.36 -31.00 22.57
N LEU A 101 -12.10 -29.94 23.34
CA LEU A 101 -10.79 -29.30 23.41
C LEU A 101 -9.89 -30.08 24.39
N LYS A 102 -8.75 -30.56 23.89
CA LYS A 102 -7.75 -31.35 24.63
C LYS A 102 -6.41 -30.61 24.58
N VAL A 103 -6.30 -29.52 25.32
CA VAL A 103 -5.10 -28.68 25.33
C VAL A 103 -4.65 -28.38 26.76
N SER A 104 -3.34 -28.42 26.99
CA SER A 104 -2.72 -27.95 28.23
C SER A 104 -2.16 -26.55 28.02
N GLN A 105 -2.30 -25.68 29.04
CA GLN A 105 -1.71 -24.35 29.01
C GLN A 105 -0.19 -24.44 28.80
N GLY A 106 0.35 -23.59 27.93
CA GLY A 106 1.78 -23.59 27.58
C GLY A 106 2.20 -24.59 26.50
N SER A 107 1.26 -25.32 25.89
CA SER A 107 1.55 -26.23 24.76
C SER A 107 2.01 -25.51 23.49
N GLY A 108 1.61 -24.24 23.30
CA GLY A 108 2.07 -23.41 22.19
C GLY A 108 3.52 -22.97 22.34
N ARG A 109 4.20 -22.75 21.21
CA ARG A 109 5.58 -22.26 21.18
C ARG A 109 5.68 -20.98 20.37
N PHE A 110 6.55 -20.07 20.81
CA PHE A 110 6.89 -18.88 20.03
C PHE A 110 7.55 -19.27 18.71
N VAL A 111 7.18 -18.58 17.64
CA VAL A 111 7.78 -18.75 16.31
C VAL A 111 8.46 -17.43 15.95
N GLY A 112 9.80 -17.44 15.93
CA GLY A 112 10.58 -16.29 15.47
C GLY A 112 10.29 -15.99 14.00
N LEU A 113 10.10 -14.71 13.68
CA LEU A 113 9.80 -14.23 12.33
C LEU A 113 11.05 -13.57 11.75
N PRO A 114 11.77 -14.21 10.82
CA PRO A 114 12.95 -13.60 10.23
C PRO A 114 12.56 -12.38 9.39
N PRO A 115 13.34 -11.29 9.42
CA PRO A 115 13.06 -10.10 8.62
C PRO A 115 13.21 -10.40 7.12
N PHE A 116 12.77 -9.45 6.29
CA PHE A 116 12.97 -9.46 4.84
C PHE A 116 12.47 -10.73 4.14
N SER A 117 11.19 -11.07 4.34
CA SER A 117 10.56 -12.18 3.62
C SER A 117 10.82 -12.09 2.11
N PRO A 118 11.38 -13.12 1.46
CA PRO A 118 11.57 -13.12 0.01
C PRO A 118 10.25 -12.96 -0.76
N HIS A 119 9.14 -13.43 -0.19
CA HIS A 119 7.82 -13.30 -0.81
C HIS A 119 7.29 -11.87 -0.87
N THR A 120 7.77 -10.99 0.02
CA THR A 120 7.31 -9.60 0.13
C THR A 120 8.36 -8.62 -0.39
N PHE A 121 9.64 -8.88 -0.13
CA PHE A 121 10.73 -7.94 -0.37
C PHE A 121 11.55 -8.21 -1.63
N SER A 122 11.41 -9.37 -2.29
CA SER A 122 12.18 -9.68 -3.53
C SER A 122 12.04 -8.59 -4.58
N ALA A 123 10.80 -8.26 -4.96
CA ALA A 123 10.52 -7.22 -5.94
C ALA A 123 10.99 -5.82 -5.48
N LEU A 124 10.98 -5.55 -4.17
CA LEU A 124 11.50 -4.29 -3.63
C LEU A 124 13.02 -4.20 -3.84
N PHE A 125 13.76 -5.26 -3.50
CA PHE A 125 15.21 -5.30 -3.66
C PHE A 125 15.62 -5.26 -5.13
N GLU A 126 14.90 -5.96 -6.00
CA GLU A 126 15.13 -5.87 -7.45
C GLU A 126 14.88 -4.45 -7.96
N ARG A 127 13.78 -3.82 -7.52
CA ARG A 127 13.49 -2.43 -7.88
C ARG A 127 14.54 -1.47 -7.36
N GLU A 128 15.01 -1.65 -6.13
CA GLU A 128 16.05 -0.80 -5.53
C GLU A 128 17.34 -0.88 -6.35
N ARG A 129 17.79 -2.10 -6.67
CA ARG A 129 18.96 -2.31 -7.56
C ARG A 129 18.79 -1.71 -8.94
N ALA A 130 17.59 -1.78 -9.52
CA ALA A 130 17.31 -1.24 -10.85
C ALA A 130 17.07 0.29 -10.85
N SER A 131 16.80 0.87 -9.68
CA SER A 131 16.40 2.28 -9.54
C SER A 131 17.57 3.20 -9.15
N ASP A 132 18.81 2.71 -9.20
CA ASP A 132 19.99 3.53 -8.98
C ASP A 132 19.97 4.72 -9.95
N ARG A 133 19.79 5.91 -9.38
CA ARG A 133 19.79 7.15 -10.15
C ARG A 133 21.22 7.44 -10.56
N LEU A 134 21.49 7.32 -11.86
CA LEU A 134 22.78 7.68 -12.40
C LEU A 134 22.93 9.20 -12.42
N LYS A 135 24.02 9.70 -11.84
CA LYS A 135 24.43 11.08 -12.03
C LYS A 135 24.67 11.29 -13.52
N VAL A 136 24.07 12.33 -14.10
CA VAL A 136 24.43 12.77 -15.44
C VAL A 136 25.81 13.40 -15.37
N ASP A 137 26.77 12.83 -16.09
CA ASP A 137 28.11 13.37 -16.17
C ASP A 137 28.10 14.69 -16.94
N ARG A 138 28.75 15.70 -16.38
CA ARG A 138 28.81 17.06 -16.92
C ARG A 138 30.12 17.69 -16.53
N ASP A 139 30.69 18.43 -17.47
CA ASP A 139 31.82 19.32 -17.19
C ASP A 139 31.44 20.38 -16.15
N GLY A 140 32.47 20.99 -15.55
CA GLY A 140 32.28 22.12 -14.65
C GLY A 140 31.51 23.25 -15.33
N TYR A 141 30.60 23.90 -14.60
CA TYR A 141 29.90 25.06 -15.13
C TYR A 141 30.87 26.24 -15.24
N GLU A 142 31.18 26.66 -16.47
CA GLU A 142 32.05 27.82 -16.74
C GLU A 142 31.28 29.10 -17.09
N GLY A 143 29.94 29.07 -17.04
CA GLY A 143 29.12 30.25 -17.34
C GLY A 143 29.19 31.33 -16.26
N PRO A 144 28.78 32.57 -16.57
CA PRO A 144 28.74 33.65 -15.59
C PRO A 144 27.73 33.33 -14.47
N VAL A 145 28.18 33.39 -13.22
CA VAL A 145 27.32 33.30 -12.02
C VAL A 145 27.08 34.72 -11.52
N GLY A 146 25.82 35.16 -11.48
CA GLY A 146 25.48 36.50 -10.99
C GLY A 146 25.60 36.58 -9.47
N ASP A 147 26.34 37.58 -8.98
CA ASP A 147 26.42 37.89 -7.55
C ASP A 147 25.13 38.55 -7.07
N MET A 148 24.23 37.77 -6.45
CA MET A 148 23.02 38.33 -5.83
C MET A 148 23.29 39.07 -4.50
N LEU A 149 24.55 39.16 -4.06
CA LEU A 149 24.92 39.74 -2.77
C LEU A 149 25.47 41.17 -2.86
N ASN A 150 25.74 41.69 -4.06
CA ASN A 150 26.13 43.08 -4.24
C ASN A 150 25.13 43.77 -5.18
N GLY A 151 24.17 44.49 -4.59
CA GLY A 151 23.42 45.50 -5.33
C GLY A 151 24.40 46.57 -5.83
N GLY A 152 24.81 46.47 -7.09
CA GLY A 152 25.74 47.42 -7.70
C GLY A 152 25.98 47.10 -9.18
N ASP A 153 25.50 48.01 -10.02
CA ASP A 153 25.83 48.26 -11.43
C ASP A 153 25.23 47.37 -12.53
N ALA A 154 24.10 47.88 -13.04
CA ALA A 154 23.47 47.55 -14.30
C ALA A 154 24.32 48.00 -15.52
N SER A 155 25.46 47.34 -15.78
CA SER A 155 26.33 47.71 -16.92
C SER A 155 26.94 46.55 -17.71
N THR A 156 26.31 45.37 -17.74
CA THR A 156 26.57 44.37 -18.79
C THR A 156 25.41 44.31 -19.77
N PRO A 157 25.60 44.62 -21.07
CA PRO A 157 24.52 44.60 -22.03
C PRO A 157 24.23 43.15 -22.42
N PHE A 158 23.23 42.54 -21.78
CA PHE A 158 22.62 41.34 -22.34
C PHE A 158 21.89 41.76 -23.63
N LYS A 159 22.57 41.62 -24.77
CA LYS A 159 22.02 41.92 -26.08
C LYS A 159 21.02 40.79 -26.40
N ASN A 160 19.76 40.98 -26.03
CA ASN A 160 18.66 40.13 -26.48
C ASN A 160 18.61 40.17 -28.02
N GLN A 161 19.30 39.23 -28.68
CA GLN A 161 18.99 38.90 -30.07
C GLN A 161 17.68 38.11 -30.06
N MET A 162 16.58 38.84 -29.95
CA MET A 162 15.27 38.32 -30.28
C MET A 162 15.26 38.13 -31.81
N THR A 163 15.54 36.93 -32.30
CA THR A 163 15.14 36.57 -33.67
C THR A 163 13.61 36.67 -33.72
N PRO A 164 13.03 37.48 -34.62
CA PRO A 164 11.58 37.52 -34.75
C PRO A 164 11.11 36.15 -35.23
N ILE A 165 10.26 35.49 -34.45
CA ILE A 165 9.53 34.31 -34.90
C ILE A 165 8.71 34.75 -36.11
N ARG A 166 8.95 34.13 -37.27
CA ARG A 166 8.13 34.32 -38.47
C ARG A 166 6.67 34.11 -38.09
N ALA A 167 5.88 35.18 -38.21
CA ALA A 167 4.43 35.08 -38.17
C ALA A 167 3.99 34.21 -39.35
N HIS A 168 3.63 32.96 -39.07
CA HIS A 168 2.80 32.20 -39.98
C HIS A 168 1.37 32.69 -39.75
N ASP A 169 0.79 33.31 -40.78
CA ASP A 169 -0.61 33.68 -40.82
C ASP A 169 -1.49 32.47 -40.49
N SER A 170 -2.32 32.60 -39.46
CA SER A 170 -3.46 31.72 -39.20
C SER A 170 -4.62 32.56 -38.69
N PRO A 171 -5.80 32.47 -39.32
CA PRO A 171 -6.89 33.42 -39.10
C PRO A 171 -7.78 32.95 -37.96
N HIS A 172 -7.42 33.21 -36.70
CA HIS A 172 -8.38 33.05 -35.59
C HIS A 172 -8.30 34.23 -34.62
N SER A 173 -9.48 34.76 -34.29
CA SER A 173 -9.72 35.99 -33.54
C SER A 173 -9.27 35.87 -32.06
N PRO A 174 -9.03 37.00 -31.35
CA PRO A 174 -8.39 36.99 -30.03
C PRO A 174 -9.32 36.62 -28.86
N ALA A 175 -10.42 35.90 -29.11
CA ALA A 175 -11.48 35.71 -28.13
C ALA A 175 -11.49 34.34 -27.42
N GLU A 176 -10.58 33.41 -27.76
CA GLU A 176 -10.61 32.06 -27.17
C GLU A 176 -9.44 31.82 -26.21
N PHE A 177 -9.77 31.88 -24.91
CA PHE A 177 -8.92 31.44 -23.82
C PHE A 177 -8.72 29.91 -23.93
N HIS A 178 -7.61 29.47 -24.51
CA HIS A 178 -7.33 28.03 -24.67
C HIS A 178 -7.22 27.33 -23.31
N THR A 179 -8.30 26.67 -22.91
CA THR A 179 -8.32 25.71 -21.80
C THR A 179 -8.08 24.33 -22.39
N HIS A 180 -6.82 23.93 -22.50
CA HIS A 180 -6.52 22.53 -22.75
C HIS A 180 -6.71 21.72 -21.47
N GLY A 181 -7.35 20.55 -21.61
CA GLY A 181 -7.68 19.67 -20.49
C GLY A 181 -6.45 19.23 -19.70
N PRO A 182 -6.62 18.90 -18.41
CA PRO A 182 -5.52 18.53 -17.53
C PRO A 182 -4.75 17.32 -18.08
N THR A 183 -3.46 17.26 -17.75
CA THR A 183 -2.65 16.08 -18.04
C THR A 183 -3.27 14.84 -17.36
N ARG A 184 -2.91 13.64 -17.81
CA ARG A 184 -3.45 12.35 -17.30
C ARG A 184 -3.36 12.17 -15.77
N SER A 185 -2.53 12.97 -15.07
CA SER A 185 -2.38 13.01 -13.62
C SER A 185 -3.21 14.12 -12.93
N GLY A 186 -4.08 14.82 -13.65
CA GLY A 186 -4.97 15.87 -13.12
C GLY A 186 -4.29 17.22 -12.87
N GLY A 187 -2.99 17.35 -13.13
CA GLY A 187 -2.24 18.59 -12.98
C GLY A 187 -2.17 19.43 -14.25
N ARG A 188 -2.05 20.76 -14.09
CA ARG A 188 -1.67 21.67 -15.18
C ARG A 188 -0.19 21.49 -15.53
N ASN A 189 0.15 21.48 -16.81
CA ASN A 189 1.54 21.42 -17.24
C ASN A 189 2.20 22.79 -17.01
N LEU A 190 3.17 22.86 -16.09
CA LEU A 190 3.85 24.12 -15.76
C LEU A 190 4.79 24.59 -16.87
N GLN A 191 5.32 23.69 -17.70
CA GLN A 191 6.27 24.03 -18.76
C GLN A 191 5.59 24.70 -19.97
N ASP A 192 4.27 24.51 -20.11
CA ASP A 192 3.46 25.12 -21.17
C ASP A 192 2.68 26.35 -20.67
N SER A 193 2.93 26.78 -19.43
CA SER A 193 2.24 27.93 -18.87
C SER A 193 2.88 29.23 -19.36
N SER A 194 2.16 29.97 -20.19
CA SER A 194 2.52 31.32 -20.64
C SER A 194 2.32 32.37 -19.54
N PHE A 195 2.93 32.15 -18.37
CA PHE A 195 3.11 33.21 -17.37
C PHE A 195 4.17 34.18 -17.89
N ASN A 196 3.76 35.15 -18.71
CA ASN A 196 4.54 36.37 -18.90
C ASN A 196 4.27 37.30 -17.71
N LEU A 197 5.22 37.39 -16.80
CA LEU A 197 5.22 38.29 -15.64
C LEU A 197 5.80 39.69 -15.98
N SER A 198 5.74 40.10 -17.23
CA SER A 198 6.20 41.43 -17.67
C SER A 198 5.07 42.18 -18.37
N GLY A 199 4.28 42.89 -17.56
CA GLY A 199 3.19 43.76 -17.97
C GLY A 199 2.36 44.15 -16.75
N ALA A 200 1.82 45.37 -16.75
CA ALA A 200 0.96 45.83 -15.66
C ALA A 200 -0.21 44.85 -15.45
N GLN A 201 -0.34 44.32 -14.24
CA GLN A 201 -1.41 43.43 -13.84
C GLN A 201 -2.62 44.25 -13.38
N PHE A 202 -3.82 43.72 -13.61
CA PHE A 202 -5.07 44.42 -13.36
C PHE A 202 -5.29 44.79 -11.88
N ASP A 203 -4.50 44.24 -10.95
CA ASP A 203 -4.56 44.55 -9.51
C ASP A 203 -3.40 45.42 -9.00
N ASP A 204 -2.47 45.86 -9.86
CA ASP A 204 -1.31 46.67 -9.48
C ASP A 204 -1.71 48.04 -8.86
N GLY A 205 -2.94 48.49 -9.10
CA GLY A 205 -3.53 49.68 -8.49
C GLY A 205 -4.21 49.44 -7.13
N GLN A 206 -4.29 48.20 -6.67
CA GLN A 206 -4.86 47.87 -5.36
C GLN A 206 -3.73 47.70 -4.34
N GLY A 207 -3.78 48.51 -3.27
CA GLY A 207 -2.77 48.46 -2.20
C GLY A 207 -2.56 47.04 -1.67
N THR A 208 -1.29 46.69 -1.43
CA THR A 208 -0.86 45.36 -1.00
C THR A 208 -1.67 44.90 0.20
N ARG A 209 -2.48 43.84 0.04
CA ARG A 209 -3.17 43.23 1.18
C ARG A 209 -2.11 42.64 2.11
N VAL A 210 -2.07 43.12 3.34
CA VAL A 210 -1.20 42.56 4.38
C VAL A 210 -1.66 41.12 4.63
N GLY A 211 -0.83 40.15 4.24
CA GLY A 211 -1.14 38.73 4.37
C GLY A 211 -1.38 38.34 5.83
N ILE A 212 -2.50 37.67 6.11
CA ILE A 212 -2.77 37.10 7.43
C ILE A 212 -1.87 35.88 7.60
N ARG A 213 -0.88 35.98 8.50
CA ARG A 213 -0.01 34.85 8.87
C ARG A 213 -0.78 33.92 9.81
N ILE A 214 -1.34 32.84 9.27
CA ILE A 214 -2.02 31.82 10.07
C ILE A 214 -0.95 30.92 10.69
N HIS A 215 -0.69 31.11 11.99
CA HIS A 215 0.32 30.32 12.73
C HIS A 215 -0.20 28.97 13.24
N ASN A 216 -1.40 28.51 12.91
CA ASN A 216 -1.83 27.12 13.10
C ASN A 216 -3.13 26.86 12.31
N PRO A 217 -3.20 25.81 11.47
CA PRO A 217 -4.45 25.43 10.84
C PRO A 217 -5.45 24.90 11.91
N PRO A 218 -6.76 25.07 11.72
CA PRO A 218 -7.77 24.59 12.64
C PRO A 218 -7.83 23.06 12.55
N GLY A 219 -7.21 22.35 13.50
CA GLY A 219 -7.16 20.88 13.45
C GLY A 219 -6.21 20.13 14.40
N GLY A 220 -5.55 20.79 15.35
CA GLY A 220 -4.97 20.10 16.52
C GLY A 220 -3.47 20.29 16.73
N ARG A 221 -3.13 20.69 17.96
CA ARG A 221 -1.77 20.61 18.51
C ARG A 221 -1.53 19.17 18.95
N SER A 222 -0.51 18.50 18.41
CA SER A 222 0.01 17.28 19.01
C SER A 222 0.86 17.66 20.23
N SER A 223 0.28 17.66 21.42
CA SER A 223 1.06 17.57 22.65
C SER A 223 1.56 16.14 22.78
N GLY A 224 2.84 15.92 22.47
CA GLY A 224 3.56 14.77 22.97
C GLY A 224 3.62 14.85 24.49
N ILE A 225 3.12 13.82 25.15
CA ILE A 225 3.34 13.57 26.58
C ILE A 225 4.02 12.20 26.66
N TRP A 226 5.08 12.20 27.46
CA TRP A 226 5.83 11.05 27.96
C TRP A 226 4.93 9.98 28.59
#